data_AF-A0A3C1H547-F1
#
_entry.id   AF-A0A3C1H547-F1
#
_cell.length_a   1.000
_cell.length_b   1.000
_cell.length_c   1.000
_cell.angle_alpha   90.00
_cell.angle_beta   90.00
_cell.angle_gamma   90.00
#
_symmetry.space_group_name_H-M   'P 1'
#
loop_
_entity.id
_entity.type
_entity.pdbx_description
1 polymer ?
#
loop_
_entity_poly.entity_id
_entity_poly.type
_entity_poly.pdbx_seq_one_letter_code
_entity_poly.pdbx_strand_id
1 'polypeptide(L)'
;MLFVFMKAGDAIAMTPCPRCGKLIPVGSRYCAGCKPVMQKAAEEARARKRAARAKRYRTAHPRKDDRCAAFYRGSDWKRTSRAKLNAVSYRCEAQIDSGCAGIACEVHHIQPIQTPEGWERRLDWENLEAVCTHCHNLRHAGRFTRKPEPGVLDLSTLGGG
;
A
#
# COMPACT_ATOMS: atom_id res chain seq x y z
N MET A 1 -38.55 32.61 60.85
CA MET A 1 -39.03 31.31 60.31
C MET A 1 -38.01 30.86 59.27
N LEU A 2 -37.04 30.03 59.66
CA LEU A 2 -36.00 29.53 58.76
C LEU A 2 -36.40 28.12 58.33
N PHE A 3 -36.98 27.98 57.14
CA PHE A 3 -37.32 26.67 56.60
C PHE A 3 -36.09 26.07 55.93
N VAL A 4 -35.45 25.11 56.62
CA VAL A 4 -34.44 24.24 56.03
C VAL A 4 -35.16 23.15 55.23
N PHE A 5 -35.15 23.26 53.90
CA PHE A 5 -35.65 22.22 53.02
C PHE A 5 -34.63 21.07 52.92
N MET A 6 -34.86 19.98 53.65
CA MET A 6 -34.18 18.69 53.39
C MET A 6 -34.76 18.09 52.11
N LYS A 7 -33.96 18.01 51.03
CA LYS A 7 -34.38 17.33 49.79
C LYS A 7 -34.43 15.82 50.00
N ALA A 8 -35.52 15.20 49.54
CA ALA A 8 -35.72 13.76 49.48
C ALA A 8 -34.55 13.08 48.74
N GLY A 9 -33.98 12.04 49.34
CA GLY A 9 -32.86 11.30 48.78
C GLY A 9 -33.28 10.45 47.58
N ASP A 10 -32.61 10.64 46.46
CA ASP A 10 -32.79 9.82 45.26
C ASP A 10 -32.39 8.37 45.54
N ALA A 11 -33.32 7.42 45.33
CA ALA A 11 -33.05 6.00 45.48
C ALA A 11 -32.10 5.55 44.35
N ILE A 12 -30.81 5.40 44.66
CA ILE A 12 -29.79 4.93 43.71
C ILE A 12 -29.94 3.42 43.55
N ALA A 13 -30.28 2.95 42.35
CA ALA A 13 -30.25 1.54 42.02
C ALA A 13 -28.82 0.99 42.14
N MET A 14 -28.65 -0.16 42.80
CA MET A 14 -27.36 -0.78 43.06
C MET A 14 -27.23 -2.13 42.33
N THR A 15 -26.03 -2.44 41.85
CA THR A 15 -25.68 -3.70 41.21
C THR A 15 -24.40 -4.26 41.84
N PRO A 16 -24.20 -5.58 41.94
CA PRO A 16 -22.93 -6.13 42.40
C PRO A 16 -21.81 -5.89 41.39
N CYS A 17 -20.62 -5.57 41.88
CA CYS A 17 -19.39 -5.48 41.08
C CYS A 17 -19.05 -6.88 40.51
N PRO A 18 -18.92 -7.04 39.17
CA PRO A 18 -18.71 -8.36 38.54
C PRO A 18 -17.40 -9.07 38.94
N ARG A 19 -16.49 -8.39 39.62
CA ARG A 19 -15.16 -8.91 39.97
C ARG A 19 -15.05 -9.34 41.44
N CYS A 20 -15.71 -8.64 42.34
CA CYS A 20 -15.56 -8.83 43.79
C CYS A 20 -16.87 -8.81 44.58
N GLY A 21 -18.02 -8.67 43.90
CA GLY A 21 -19.35 -8.72 44.53
C GLY A 21 -19.80 -7.49 45.30
N LYS A 22 -18.92 -6.50 45.58
CA LYS A 22 -19.32 -5.26 46.27
C LYS A 22 -20.44 -4.52 45.53
N LEU A 23 -21.48 -4.09 46.25
CA LEU A 23 -22.57 -3.28 45.69
C LEU A 23 -22.06 -1.93 45.21
N ILE A 24 -22.37 -1.58 43.96
CA ILE A 24 -21.99 -0.33 43.30
C ILE A 24 -23.22 0.32 42.65
N PRO A 25 -23.26 1.65 42.51
CA PRO A 25 -24.32 2.32 41.77
C PRO A 25 -24.42 1.83 40.32
N VAL A 26 -25.64 1.65 39.83
CA VAL A 26 -25.91 1.35 38.42
C VAL A 26 -25.28 2.44 37.55
N GLY A 27 -24.62 2.02 36.46
CA GLY A 27 -23.80 2.89 35.60
C GLY A 27 -22.29 2.78 35.85
N SER A 28 -21.87 2.34 37.04
CA SER A 28 -20.48 1.95 37.28
C SER A 28 -20.26 0.49 36.95
N ARG A 29 -19.27 0.17 36.09
CA ARG A 29 -18.97 -1.23 35.71
C ARG A 29 -18.16 -1.99 36.77
N TYR A 30 -17.34 -1.28 37.54
CA TYR A 30 -16.48 -1.86 38.58
C TYR A 30 -16.42 -0.92 39.80
N CYS A 31 -16.22 -1.48 41.00
CA CYS A 31 -15.99 -0.67 42.20
C CYS A 31 -14.65 0.08 42.15
N ALA A 32 -14.49 1.12 42.99
CA ALA A 32 -13.31 1.98 42.99
C ALA A 32 -11.98 1.22 43.10
N GLY A 33 -11.92 0.15 43.92
CA GLY A 33 -10.71 -0.68 44.04
C GLY A 33 -10.48 -1.63 42.85
N CYS A 34 -11.54 -2.05 42.17
CA CYS A 34 -11.43 -2.97 41.02
C CYS A 34 -11.23 -2.25 39.68
N LYS A 35 -11.72 -1.01 39.57
CA LYS A 35 -11.63 -0.17 38.37
C LYS A 35 -10.19 -0.01 37.84
N PRO A 36 -9.18 0.41 38.63
CA PRO A 36 -7.82 0.61 38.10
C PRO A 36 -7.21 -0.69 37.59
N VAL A 37 -7.47 -1.81 38.26
CA VAL A 37 -6.90 -3.10 37.84
C VAL A 37 -7.53 -3.58 36.53
N MET A 38 -8.84 -3.41 36.36
CA MET A 38 -9.52 -3.76 35.11
C MET A 38 -9.16 -2.82 33.96
N GLN A 39 -8.96 -1.53 34.24
CA GLN A 39 -8.48 -0.55 33.25
C GLN A 39 -7.07 -0.91 32.76
N LYS A 40 -6.13 -1.19 33.67
CA LYS A 40 -4.78 -1.65 33.33
C LYS A 40 -4.81 -2.92 32.48
N ALA A 41 -5.58 -3.93 32.88
CA ALA A 41 -5.74 -5.16 32.09
C ALA A 41 -6.32 -4.90 30.69
N ALA A 42 -7.28 -3.97 30.57
CA ALA A 42 -7.85 -3.57 29.28
C ALA A 42 -6.83 -2.83 28.40
N GLU A 43 -6.01 -1.96 28.98
CA GLU A 43 -4.93 -1.24 28.30
C GLU A 43 -3.83 -2.19 27.81
N GLU A 44 -3.40 -3.14 28.66
CA GLU A 44 -2.46 -4.19 28.30
C GLU A 44 -3.01 -5.09 27.18
N ALA A 45 -4.29 -5.49 27.26
CA ALA A 45 -4.94 -6.25 26.19
C ALA A 45 -5.01 -5.46 24.87
N ARG A 46 -5.31 -4.16 24.92
CA ARG A 46 -5.27 -3.26 23.76
C ARG A 46 -3.86 -3.13 23.20
N ALA A 47 -2.85 -2.97 24.04
CA ALA A 47 -1.44 -2.91 23.66
C ALA A 47 -0.99 -4.20 22.96
N ARG A 48 -1.32 -5.36 23.52
CA ARG A 48 -1.04 -6.68 22.92
C ARG A 48 -1.69 -6.81 21.54
N LYS A 49 -2.97 -6.43 21.41
CA LYS A 49 -3.67 -6.44 20.11
C LYS A 49 -3.01 -5.50 19.09
N ARG A 50 -2.62 -4.29 19.50
CA ARG A 50 -1.88 -3.34 18.65
C ARG A 50 -0.54 -3.90 18.19
N ALA A 51 0.24 -4.48 19.10
CA ALA A 51 1.53 -5.10 18.79
C ALA A 51 1.37 -6.29 17.83
N ALA A 52 0.39 -7.17 18.06
CA ALA A 52 0.10 -8.29 17.16
C ALA A 52 -0.31 -7.81 15.76
N ARG A 53 -1.14 -6.75 15.66
CA ARG A 53 -1.51 -6.14 14.37
C ARG A 53 -0.29 -5.55 13.67
N ALA A 54 0.57 -4.83 14.38
CA ALA A 54 1.79 -4.26 13.81
C ALA A 54 2.76 -5.35 13.31
N LYS A 55 2.90 -6.45 14.04
CA LYS A 55 3.69 -7.62 13.63
C LYS A 55 3.13 -8.21 12.33
N ARG A 56 1.83 -8.52 12.28
CA ARG A 56 1.16 -9.05 11.07
C ARG A 56 1.35 -8.13 9.88
N TYR A 57 1.18 -6.82 10.06
CA TYR A 57 1.40 -5.84 8.99
C TYR A 57 2.83 -5.88 8.45
N ARG A 58 3.84 -5.87 9.33
CA ARG A 58 5.25 -5.92 8.95
C ARG A 58 5.62 -7.22 8.24
N THR A 59 5.08 -8.35 8.68
CA THR A 59 5.31 -9.66 8.05
C THR A 59 4.61 -9.77 6.69
N ALA A 60 3.38 -9.27 6.57
CA ALA A 60 2.65 -9.28 5.30
C ALA A 60 3.18 -8.27 4.28
N HIS A 61 3.80 -7.18 4.76
CA HIS A 61 4.36 -6.11 3.92
C HIS A 61 5.84 -5.94 4.30
N PRO A 62 6.70 -6.93 3.96
CA PRO A 62 8.13 -6.76 4.16
C PRO A 62 8.57 -5.49 3.44
N ARG A 63 9.36 -4.65 4.10
CA ARG A 63 10.01 -3.53 3.42
C ARG A 63 10.97 -4.16 2.42
N LYS A 64 10.57 -4.23 1.15
CA LYS A 64 11.51 -4.51 0.07
C LYS A 64 12.49 -3.33 0.09
N ASP A 65 13.77 -3.63 0.28
CA ASP A 65 14.82 -2.68 -0.03
C ASP A 65 14.83 -2.50 -1.55
N ASP A 66 13.88 -1.68 -2.01
CA ASP A 66 13.67 -1.49 -3.43
C ASP A 66 14.44 -0.26 -3.84
N ARG A 67 15.77 -0.40 -3.87
CA ARG A 67 16.67 0.63 -4.42
C ARG A 67 16.21 1.06 -5.82
N CYS A 68 15.59 0.15 -6.59
CA CYS A 68 15.03 0.44 -7.90
C CYS A 68 13.80 1.36 -7.77
N ALA A 69 12.86 1.07 -6.86
CA ALA A 69 11.73 1.97 -6.59
C ALA A 69 12.17 3.31 -5.99
N ALA A 70 13.25 3.36 -5.20
CA ALA A 70 13.84 4.62 -4.77
C ALA A 70 14.42 5.40 -5.96
N PHE A 71 15.14 4.72 -6.85
CA PHE A 71 15.71 5.29 -8.07
C PHE A 71 14.64 5.92 -8.97
N TYR A 72 13.57 5.19 -9.29
CA TYR A 72 12.48 5.70 -10.13
C TYR A 72 11.75 6.92 -9.50
N ARG A 73 11.76 7.04 -8.17
CA ARG A 73 11.22 8.21 -7.46
C ARG A 73 12.19 9.40 -7.43
N GLY A 74 13.48 9.15 -7.63
CA GLY A 74 14.56 10.13 -7.58
C GLY A 74 14.45 11.19 -8.68
N SER A 75 15.06 12.36 -8.43
CA SER A 75 15.13 13.47 -9.39
C SER A 75 15.97 13.12 -10.61
N ASP A 76 17.04 12.34 -10.43
CA ASP A 76 17.96 12.00 -11.50
C ASP A 76 17.26 11.23 -12.61
N TRP A 77 16.51 10.18 -12.26
CA TRP A 77 15.71 9.43 -13.23
C TRP A 77 14.69 10.33 -13.93
N LYS A 78 13.92 11.14 -13.18
CA LYS A 78 12.90 12.03 -13.74
C LYS A 78 13.50 13.02 -14.73
N ARG A 79 14.67 13.58 -14.43
CA ARG A 79 15.38 14.51 -15.30
C ARG A 79 15.90 13.81 -16.55
N THR A 80 16.60 12.68 -16.39
CA THR A 80 17.17 11.91 -17.51
C THR A 80 16.09 11.36 -18.43
N SER A 81 15.02 10.79 -17.89
CA SER A 81 13.90 10.26 -18.69
C SER A 81 13.22 11.36 -19.50
N ARG A 82 12.95 12.52 -18.90
CA ARG A 82 12.40 13.68 -19.63
C ARG A 82 13.36 14.20 -20.70
N ALA A 83 14.66 14.28 -20.39
CA ALA A 83 15.67 14.70 -21.36
C ALA A 83 15.73 13.74 -22.55
N LYS A 84 15.68 12.42 -22.30
CA LYS A 84 15.67 11.39 -23.34
C LYS A 84 14.45 11.50 -24.24
N LEU A 85 13.25 11.63 -23.67
CA LEU A 85 12.01 11.80 -24.44
C LEU A 85 12.04 13.07 -25.31
N ASN A 86 12.52 14.19 -24.77
CA ASN A 86 12.64 15.44 -25.52
C ASN A 86 13.67 15.34 -26.65
N ALA A 87 14.84 14.72 -26.40
CA ALA A 87 15.91 14.59 -27.37
C ALA A 87 15.47 13.84 -28.64
N VAL A 88 14.60 12.84 -28.48
CA VAL A 88 14.06 12.05 -29.60
C VAL A 88 12.74 12.60 -30.15
N SER A 89 12.33 13.81 -29.71
CA SER A 89 11.03 14.40 -30.06
C SER A 89 9.84 13.45 -29.81
N TYR A 90 9.91 12.67 -28.72
CA TYR A 90 8.92 11.67 -28.34
C TYR A 90 8.66 10.59 -29.42
N ARG A 91 9.64 10.31 -30.29
CA ARG A 91 9.54 9.20 -31.26
C ARG A 91 9.95 7.88 -30.59
N CYS A 92 9.21 6.81 -30.87
CA CYS A 92 9.56 5.47 -30.41
C CYS A 92 10.85 4.97 -31.09
N GLU A 93 11.84 4.58 -30.30
CA GLU A 93 13.12 4.00 -30.75
C GLU A 93 13.10 2.46 -30.73
N ALA A 94 12.06 1.83 -30.19
CA ALA A 94 12.06 0.38 -29.93
C ALA A 94 12.13 -0.48 -31.20
N GLN A 95 11.63 0.03 -32.33
CA GLN A 95 11.62 -0.60 -33.67
C GLN A 95 11.18 -2.08 -33.71
N ILE A 96 10.34 -2.52 -32.76
CA ILE A 96 9.88 -3.92 -32.66
C ILE A 96 8.83 -4.23 -33.72
N ASP A 97 7.96 -3.26 -33.99
CA ASP A 97 6.97 -3.32 -35.04
C ASP A 97 7.48 -2.52 -36.25
N SER A 98 7.53 -3.16 -37.41
CA SER A 98 8.09 -2.58 -38.63
C SER A 98 7.20 -1.43 -39.10
N GLY A 99 7.58 -0.20 -38.75
CA GLY A 99 6.78 0.99 -39.04
C GLY A 99 6.15 1.66 -37.82
N CYS A 100 6.57 1.33 -36.60
CA CYS A 100 6.09 1.99 -35.39
C CYS A 100 6.34 3.51 -35.43
N ALA A 101 5.28 4.26 -35.72
CA ALA A 101 5.22 5.72 -35.60
C ALA A 101 4.61 6.18 -34.26
N GLY A 102 4.62 5.30 -33.26
CA GLY A 102 4.04 5.57 -31.95
C GLY A 102 4.77 6.68 -31.20
N ILE A 103 4.01 7.42 -30.40
CA ILE A 103 4.57 8.43 -29.47
C ILE A 103 5.18 7.69 -28.29
N ALA A 104 6.44 7.99 -27.99
CA ALA A 104 7.12 7.47 -26.81
C ALA A 104 6.57 8.16 -25.55
N CYS A 105 6.06 7.36 -24.64
CA CYS A 105 5.51 7.84 -23.36
C CYS A 105 6.42 7.50 -22.18
N GLU A 106 7.28 6.51 -22.35
CA GLU A 106 8.09 5.92 -21.30
C GLU A 106 9.52 5.69 -21.80
N VAL A 107 10.47 5.60 -20.86
CA VAL A 107 11.86 5.25 -21.16
C VAL A 107 12.15 3.88 -20.57
N HIS A 108 12.61 2.97 -21.41
CA HIS A 108 12.94 1.60 -21.05
C HIS A 108 14.46 1.42 -20.90
N HIS A 109 14.86 0.61 -19.92
CA HIS A 109 16.25 0.22 -19.73
C HIS A 109 16.55 -1.02 -20.58
N ILE A 110 17.51 -0.94 -21.49
CA ILE A 110 17.91 -2.07 -22.35
C ILE A 110 18.46 -3.21 -21.48
N GLN A 111 19.42 -2.91 -20.60
CA GLN A 111 19.84 -3.78 -19.52
C GLN A 111 19.00 -3.49 -18.28
N PRO A 112 18.23 -4.48 -17.76
CA PRO A 112 17.34 -4.26 -16.63
C PRO A 112 18.06 -3.72 -15.40
N ILE A 113 17.52 -2.67 -14.78
CA ILE A 113 18.10 -2.04 -13.58
C ILE A 113 18.28 -2.98 -12.38
N GLN A 114 17.63 -4.15 -12.41
CA GLN A 114 17.74 -5.19 -11.39
C GLN A 114 19.08 -5.93 -11.44
N THR A 115 19.79 -5.90 -12.58
CA THR A 115 21.12 -6.51 -12.71
C THR A 115 22.20 -5.54 -12.19
N PRO A 116 23.35 -6.06 -11.69
CA PRO A 116 24.47 -5.21 -11.28
C PRO A 116 24.96 -4.28 -12.40
N GLU A 117 25.11 -4.81 -13.61
CA GLU A 117 25.55 -4.05 -14.80
C GLU A 117 24.54 -2.97 -15.19
N GLY A 118 23.24 -3.31 -15.19
CA GLY A 118 22.17 -2.35 -15.46
C GLY A 118 22.09 -1.25 -14.39
N TRP A 119 22.45 -1.56 -13.15
CA TRP A 119 22.50 -0.57 -12.07
C TRP A 119 23.63 0.44 -12.26
N GLU A 120 24.82 0.01 -12.69
CA GLU A 120 25.93 0.91 -13.00
C GLU A 120 25.57 1.84 -14.17
N ARG A 121 24.86 1.29 -15.17
CA ARG A 121 24.39 2.00 -16.38
C ARG A 121 22.99 2.61 -16.25
N ARG A 122 22.47 2.79 -15.03
CA ARG A 122 21.05 3.19 -14.80
C ARG A 122 20.65 4.56 -15.37
N LEU A 123 21.62 5.45 -15.60
CA LEU A 123 21.45 6.79 -16.21
C LEU A 123 22.24 6.95 -17.52
N ASP A 124 22.85 5.88 -18.01
CA ASP A 124 23.61 5.88 -19.26
C ASP A 124 22.65 5.98 -20.45
N TRP A 125 22.86 6.96 -21.34
CA TRP A 125 22.01 7.20 -22.50
C TRP A 125 21.97 6.03 -23.46
N GLU A 126 23.07 5.28 -23.60
CA GLU A 126 23.12 4.11 -24.46
C GLU A 126 22.33 2.92 -23.91
N ASN A 127 22.05 2.93 -22.60
CA ASN A 127 21.23 1.92 -21.93
C ASN A 127 19.76 2.32 -21.83
N LEU A 128 19.38 3.48 -22.39
CA LEU A 128 18.04 4.04 -22.32
C LEU A 128 17.44 4.23 -23.71
N GLU A 129 16.20 3.79 -23.86
CA GLU A 129 15.44 3.95 -25.10
C GLU A 129 14.06 4.55 -24.81
N ALA A 130 13.61 5.43 -25.69
CA ALA A 130 12.27 5.99 -25.63
C ALA A 130 11.29 5.03 -26.33
N VAL A 131 10.23 4.62 -25.63
CA VAL A 131 9.30 3.60 -26.14
C VAL A 131 7.84 4.03 -26.01
N CYS A 132 7.03 3.65 -27.00
CA CYS A 132 5.59 3.72 -26.89
C CYS A 132 5.06 2.57 -26.03
N THR A 133 3.86 2.73 -25.46
CA THR A 133 3.23 1.70 -24.60
C THR A 133 3.07 0.36 -25.32
N HIS A 134 2.79 0.37 -26.63
CA HIS A 134 2.67 -0.86 -27.42
C HIS A 134 3.99 -1.64 -27.49
N CYS A 135 5.07 -1.00 -27.94
CA CYS A 135 6.38 -1.64 -28.00
C CYS A 135 6.90 -2.02 -26.60
N HIS A 136 6.64 -1.21 -25.59
CA HIS A 136 6.99 -1.54 -24.21
C HIS A 136 6.30 -2.84 -23.74
N ASN A 137 5.00 -2.98 -24.03
CA ASN A 137 4.25 -4.19 -23.69
C ASN A 137 4.74 -5.41 -24.47
N LEU A 138 5.12 -5.26 -25.75
CA LEU A 138 5.70 -6.34 -26.55
C LEU A 138 7.05 -6.82 -25.99
N ARG A 139 7.90 -5.92 -25.47
CA ARG A 139 9.14 -6.33 -24.77
C ARG A 139 8.90 -7.12 -23.50
N HIS A 140 7.75 -6.89 -22.87
CA HIS A 140 7.30 -7.62 -21.70
C HIS A 140 6.24 -8.68 -22.04
N ALA A 141 6.14 -9.10 -23.30
CA ALA A 141 5.20 -10.12 -23.73
C ALA A 141 5.31 -11.36 -22.84
N GLY A 142 4.16 -11.84 -22.34
CA GLY A 142 4.07 -12.94 -21.39
C GLY A 142 4.02 -12.55 -19.90
N ARG A 143 4.33 -11.30 -19.52
CA ARG A 143 4.11 -10.84 -18.13
C ARG A 143 2.66 -10.42 -17.84
N PHE A 144 1.94 -9.96 -18.87
CA PHE A 144 0.61 -9.36 -18.72
C PHE A 144 -0.48 -10.08 -19.52
N THR A 145 -0.20 -11.27 -20.06
CA THR A 145 -1.23 -12.05 -20.74
C THR A 145 -2.29 -12.48 -19.73
N ARG A 146 -3.55 -12.10 -19.99
CA ARG A 146 -4.67 -12.69 -19.26
C ARG A 146 -4.70 -14.17 -19.60
N LYS A 147 -4.90 -15.02 -18.59
CA LYS A 147 -5.21 -16.42 -18.88
C LYS A 147 -6.55 -16.46 -19.62
N PRO A 148 -6.66 -17.20 -20.74
CA PRO A 148 -7.94 -17.35 -21.40
C PRO A 148 -8.93 -17.95 -20.41
N GLU A 149 -10.12 -17.37 -20.31
CA GLU A 149 -11.18 -17.94 -19.50
C GLU A 149 -11.70 -19.21 -20.19
N PRO A 150 -11.77 -20.36 -19.51
CA PRO A 150 -12.24 -21.59 -20.13
C PRO A 150 -13.68 -21.42 -20.61
N GLY A 151 -13.91 -21.61 -21.91
CA GLY A 151 -15.23 -21.47 -22.53
C GLY A 151 -15.56 -20.08 -23.08
N VAL A 152 -14.69 -19.09 -22.93
CA VAL A 152 -14.85 -17.77 -23.56
C VAL A 152 -13.99 -17.71 -24.82
N LEU A 153 -14.63 -17.57 -25.97
CA LEU A 153 -13.96 -17.39 -27.26
C LEU A 153 -13.41 -15.97 -27.37
N ASP A 154 -12.09 -15.82 -27.52
CA ASP A 154 -11.47 -14.51 -27.73
C ASP A 154 -11.55 -14.10 -29.20
N LEU A 155 -12.52 -13.24 -29.51
CA LEU A 155 -12.74 -12.71 -30.85
C LEU A 155 -11.52 -11.99 -31.43
N SER A 156 -10.59 -11.50 -30.60
CA SER A 156 -9.34 -10.86 -31.07
C SER A 156 -8.32 -11.85 -31.63
N THR A 157 -8.49 -13.15 -31.34
CA THR A 157 -7.65 -14.24 -31.88
C THR A 157 -8.15 -14.84 -33.18
N LEU A 158 -9.35 -14.46 -33.62
CA LEU A 158 -10.01 -15.00 -34.81
C LEU A 158 -9.84 -14.13 -36.07
N GLY A 159 -9.25 -12.95 -35.93
CA GLY A 159 -8.99 -12.01 -37.03
C GLY A 159 -7.49 -11.84 -37.27
N GLY A 160 -6.86 -12.81 -37.93
CA GLY A 160 -5.47 -12.75 -38.36
C GLY A 160 -5.29 -13.49 -39.69
N GLY A 161 -5.58 -12.78 -40.79
CA GLY A 161 -5.25 -13.14 -42.16
C GLY A 161 -4.63 -11.94 -42.85
#